data_AF-A0A2H9MJ01-F1
#
_entry.id   AF-A0A2H9MJ01-F1
#
_cell.length_a   1.000
_cell.length_b   1.000
_cell.length_c   1.000
_cell.angle_alpha   90.00
_cell.angle_beta   90.00
_cell.angle_gamma   90.00
#
_symmetry.space_group_name_H-M   'P 1'
#
loop_
_entity.id
_entity.type
_entity.pdbx_description
1 polymer ?
#
loop_
_entity_poly.entity_id
_entity_poly.type
_entity_poly.pdbx_seq_one_letter_code
_entity_poly.pdbx_strand_id
1 'polypeptide(L)' 'LHYFELHLLDYLGYRPQLHRCVGCNSPIKPVVNFFSSSQGGILCSHCSQEEPDSRPLSVGALKILRLWQSFDYATARRV' A
#
# COMPACT_ATOMS: atom_id res chain seq x y z
N LEU A 1 5.83 -14.88 4.90
CA LEU A 1 6.41 -13.85 5.79
C LEU A 1 5.70 -12.50 5.60
N HIS A 2 5.58 -11.98 4.37
CA HIS A 2 5.00 -10.66 4.11
C HIS A 2 3.57 -10.40 4.60
N TYR A 3 2.69 -11.41 4.57
CA TYR A 3 1.36 -11.28 5.20
C TYR A 3 1.48 -10.93 6.69
N PHE A 4 2.33 -11.65 7.41
CA PHE A 4 2.56 -11.41 8.84
C PHE A 4 3.16 -10.02 9.08
N GLU A 5 4.12 -9.58 8.27
CA GLU A 5 4.71 -8.23 8.37
C GLU A 5 3.66 -7.13 8.20
N LEU A 6 2.77 -7.26 7.22
CA LEU A 6 1.71 -6.27 6.97
C LEU A 6 0.71 -6.21 8.13
N HIS A 7 0.34 -7.35 8.70
CA HIS A 7 -0.56 -7.42 9.87
C HIS A 7 0.13 -6.94 11.14
N LEU A 8 1.43 -7.24 11.33
CA LEU A 8 2.21 -6.69 12.43
C LEU A 8 2.21 -5.16 12.41
N LEU A 9 2.40 -4.55 11.23
CA LEU A 9 2.30 -3.09 11.07
C LEU A 9 0.91 -2.56 11.42
N ASP A 10 -0.16 -3.28 11.10
CA ASP A 10 -1.53 -2.94 11.51
C ASP A 10 -1.68 -2.95 13.04
N TYR A 11 -1.22 -4.02 13.69
CA TYR A 11 -1.23 -4.13 15.16
C TYR A 11 -0.41 -3.04 15.86
N LEU A 12 0.63 -2.53 15.22
CA LEU A 12 1.44 -1.41 15.72
C LEU A 12 0.82 -0.03 15.42
N GLY A 13 -0.33 0.04 14.74
CA GLY A 13 -1.05 1.28 14.44
C GLY A 13 -0.65 1.98 13.15
N TYR A 14 0.18 1.35 12.31
CA TYR A 14 0.66 1.96 11.06
C TYR A 14 -0.28 1.74 9.86
N ARG A 15 -1.10 0.67 9.88
CA ARG A 15 -2.03 0.21 8.83
C ARG A 15 -2.05 1.06 7.53
N PRO A 16 -1.26 0.68 6.50
CA PRO A 16 -1.08 1.54 5.33
C PRO A 16 -2.38 1.83 4.57
N GLN A 17 -2.56 3.06 4.10
CA GLN A 17 -3.68 3.42 3.22
C GLN A 17 -3.40 2.99 1.77
N LEU A 18 -4.15 2.00 1.30
CA LEU A 18 -3.93 1.37 -0.01
C LEU A 18 -4.95 1.77 -1.09
N HIS A 19 -6.02 2.49 -0.74
CA HIS A 19 -7.13 2.77 -1.67
C HIS A 19 -7.13 4.18 -2.24
N ARG A 20 -6.69 5.16 -1.44
CA ARG A 20 -6.64 6.58 -1.81
C ARG A 20 -5.22 7.12 -1.63
N CYS A 21 -4.86 8.10 -2.44
CA CYS A 21 -3.57 8.79 -2.34
C CYS A 21 -3.45 9.46 -0.96
N VAL A 22 -2.39 9.22 -0.20
CA VAL A 22 -2.20 9.87 1.11
C VAL A 22 -1.91 11.37 1.01
N GLY A 23 -1.37 11.84 -0.14
CA GLY A 23 -1.09 13.26 -0.36
C GLY A 23 -2.31 14.09 -0.79
N CYS A 24 -3.09 13.62 -1.77
CA CYS A 24 -4.22 14.39 -2.34
C CYS A 24 -5.60 13.74 -2.16
N ASN A 25 -5.67 12.62 -1.45
CA ASN A 25 -6.90 11.87 -1.20
C ASN A 25 -7.65 11.42 -2.48
N SER A 26 -7.03 11.43 -3.67
CA SER A 26 -7.67 10.94 -4.90
C SER A 26 -7.70 9.39 -4.93
N PRO A 27 -8.70 8.75 -5.58
CA PRO A 27 -8.71 7.31 -5.75
C PRO A 27 -7.48 6.81 -6.53
N ILE A 28 -6.85 5.73 -6.07
CA ILE A 28 -5.67 5.15 -6.74
C ILE A 28 -6.09 4.43 -8.03
N LYS A 29 -5.48 4.84 -9.14
CA LYS A 29 -5.68 4.27 -10.48
C LYS A 29 -4.87 2.97 -10.67
N PRO A 30 -5.29 2.05 -11.55
CA PRO A 30 -4.57 0.79 -11.84
C PRO A 30 -3.36 1.02 -12.77
N VAL A 31 -2.46 1.91 -12.36
CA VAL A 31 -1.18 2.21 -13.00
C VAL A 31 -0.05 2.05 -11.97
N VAL A 32 1.20 2.27 -12.37
CA VAL A 32 2.30 2.34 -11.38
C VAL A 32 2.02 3.50 -10.43
N ASN A 33 1.98 3.20 -9.14
CA ASN A 33 1.84 4.17 -8.06
C ASN A 33 3.10 4.09 -7.19
N PHE A 34 3.12 4.82 -6.08
CA PHE A 34 4.28 4.88 -5.20
C PHE A 34 3.87 4.57 -3.77
N PHE A 35 4.73 3.96 -2.98
CA PHE A 35 4.53 3.72 -1.56
C PHE A 35 5.45 4.63 -0.77
N SER A 36 4.88 5.39 0.18
CA SER A 36 5.63 6.21 1.13
C SER A 36 5.48 5.62 2.53
N SER A 37 6.61 5.19 3.10
CA SER A 37 6.66 4.69 4.47
C SER A 37 6.48 5.80 5.51
N SER A 38 6.92 7.02 5.18
CA SER A 38 6.79 8.21 6.02
C SER A 38 5.35 8.71 6.09
N GLN A 39 4.63 8.71 4.96
CA GLN A 39 3.24 9.18 4.87
C GLN A 39 2.19 8.09 5.10
N GLY A 40 2.58 6.83 5.35
CA GLY A 40 1.63 5.80 5.75
C GLY A 40 0.80 5.19 4.62
N GLY A 41 1.24 5.21 3.36
CA GLY A 41 0.44 4.63 2.28
C GLY A 41 0.87 4.93 0.85
N ILE A 42 -0.10 4.83 -0.05
CA ILE A 42 0.12 4.97 -1.49
C ILE A 42 0.03 6.43 -1.93
N LEU A 43 0.94 6.85 -2.79
CA LEU A 43 0.93 8.12 -3.51
C LEU A 43 0.63 7.88 -5.00
N CYS A 44 -0.14 8.79 -5.60
CA CYS A 44 -0.26 8.87 -7.05
C CYS A 44 1.03 9.43 -7.66
N SER A 45 1.16 9.32 -8.99
CA SER A 45 2.34 9.80 -9.73
C SER A 45 2.62 11.30 -9.61
N HIS A 46 1.63 12.11 -9.24
CA HIS A 46 1.81 13.53 -9.00
C HIS A 46 2.39 13.80 -7.61
N CYS A 47 1.74 13.29 -6.56
CA CYS A 47 2.18 13.49 -5.18
C CYS A 47 3.51 12.78 -4.87
N SER A 48 3.89 11.74 -5.63
CA SER A 48 5.20 11.10 -5.47
C SER A 48 6.38 11.99 -5.85
N GLN A 49 6.17 13.03 -6.67
CA GLN A 49 7.23 13.97 -7.05
C GLN A 49 7.69 14.84 -5.88
N GLU A 50 6.83 15.02 -4.88
CA GLU A 50 7.09 15.78 -3.65
C GLU A 50 7.62 14.89 -2.52
N GLU A 51 7.72 13.57 -2.72
CA GLU A 51 8.16 12.59 -1.72
C GLU A 51 9.36 11.77 -2.25
N PRO A 52 10.61 12.24 -2.05
CA PRO A 52 11.82 11.60 -2.58
C PRO A 52 12.02 10.16 -2.12
N ASP A 53 11.55 9.81 -0.92
CA ASP A 53 11.70 8.48 -0.33
C ASP A 53 10.60 7.50 -0.76
N SER A 54 9.65 7.95 -1.58
CA SER A 54 8.61 7.07 -2.11
C SER A 54 9.18 6.05 -3.09
N ARG A 55 8.69 4.80 -3.00
CA ARG A 55 9.15 3.69 -3.83
C ARG A 55 8.09 3.30 -4.86
N PRO A 56 8.45 3.04 -6.13
CA PRO A 56 7.48 2.60 -7.11
C PRO A 56 6.86 1.26 -6.70
N LEU A 57 5.55 1.17 -6.85
CA LEU A 57 4.76 0.00 -6.54
C LEU A 57 3.93 -0.39 -7.77
N SER A 58 4.11 -1.63 -8.23
CA SER A 58 3.36 -2.15 -9.37
C SER A 58 1.89 -2.35 -9.03
N VAL A 59 1.04 -2.36 -10.06
CA VAL A 59 -0.40 -2.66 -9.92
C VAL A 59 -0.62 -4.03 -9.27
N GLY A 60 0.21 -5.02 -9.62
CA GLY A 60 0.15 -6.36 -9.05
C GLY A 60 0.46 -6.36 -7.55
N ALA A 61 1.56 -5.72 -7.15
CA ALA A 61 1.92 -5.61 -5.75
C ALA A 61 0.83 -4.89 -4.92
N LEU A 62 0.25 -3.81 -5.47
CA LEU A 62 -0.86 -3.11 -4.81
C LEU A 62 -2.10 -4.00 -4.61
N LYS A 63 -2.45 -4.83 -5.60
CA LYS A 63 -3.55 -5.80 -5.46
C LYS A 63 -3.27 -6.80 -4.34
N ILE A 64 -2.06 -7.34 -4.28
CA ILE A 64 -1.65 -8.30 -3.25
C ILE A 64 -1.68 -7.66 -1.87
N LEU A 65 -1.16 -6.44 -1.71
CA LEU A 65 -1.22 -5.73 -0.42
C LEU A 65 -2.66 -5.50 0.05
N ARG A 66 -3.57 -5.10 -0.85
CA ARG A 66 -5.00 -4.92 -0.53
C ARG A 66 -5.65 -6.24 -0.12
N LEU A 67 -5.32 -7.33 -0.81
CA LEU A 67 -5.80 -8.67 -0.45
C LEU A 67 -5.29 -9.06 0.94
N TRP A 68 -3.98 -8.95 1.19
CA TRP A 68 -3.38 -9.33 2.46
C TRP A 68 -3.90 -8.47 3.63
N GLN A 69 -4.17 -7.18 3.43
CA GLN A 69 -4.74 -6.32 4.48
C GLN A 69 -6.22 -6.62 4.78
N SER A 70 -6.98 -7.13 3.82
CA SER A 70 -8.44 -7.27 3.93
C SER A 70 -8.93 -8.68 4.25
N PHE A 71 -8.08 -9.70 4.08
CA PHE A 71 -8.47 -11.09 4.17
C PHE A 71 -7.64 -11.88 5.19
N ASP A 72 -8.20 -13.02 5.60
CA ASP A 72 -7.53 -13.96 6.50
C ASP A 72 -6.33 -14.64 5.84
N TYR A 73 -5.52 -15.31 6.66
CA TYR A 73 -4.34 -16.01 6.19
C TYR A 73 -4.69 -17.16 5.22
N ALA A 74 -5.84 -17.83 5.42
CA ALA A 74 -6.28 -18.94 4.59
C ALA A 74 -6.56 -18.52 3.14
N THR A 75 -7.06 -17.30 2.93
CA THR A 75 -7.25 -16.69 1.62
C THR A 75 -5.93 -16.11 1.09
N ALA A 76 -5.19 -15.39 1.94
CA ALA A 76 -3.95 -14.71 1.55
C ALA A 76 -2.82 -15.64 1.09
N ARG A 77 -2.76 -16.88 1.59
CA ARG A 77 -1.72 -17.87 1.22
C ARG A 77 -1.88 -18.46 -0.19
N ARG A 78 -2.95 -18.13 -0.91
CA ARG A 78 -3.25 -18.70 -2.24
C ARG A 78 -2.62 -17.91 -3.39
N VAL A 79 -1.97 -16.79 -3.08
CA VAL A 79 -1.32 -15.89 -4.04
C VAL A 79 0.17 -15.74 -3.74
#